data_AF-A0A0K1RXQ8-F1
#
_entry.id   AF-A0A0K1RXQ8-F1
#
_cell.length_a   1.000
_cell.length_b   1.000
_cell.length_c   1.000
_cell.angle_alpha   90.00
_cell.angle_beta   90.00
_cell.angle_gamma   90.00
#
_symmetry.space_group_name_H-M   'P 1'
#
loop_
_entity.id
_entity.type
_entity.pdbx_description
1 polymer ?
#
loop_
_entity_poly.entity_id
_entity_poly.type
_entity_poly.pdbx_seq_one_letter_code
_entity_poly.pdbx_strand_id
1 'polypeptide(L)'
;MTGELQLKAFELSQTRRPLAIVLLLGGLLGALFSSPLSLASLWEEIVIAYNFGKNTRPFLAQKWELAWEKSLLVWRQELAIVSSKN
;
A
#
# COMPACT_ATOMS: atom_id res chain seq x y z
N MET A 1 10.26 -4.85 -6.52
CA MET A 1 8.93 -5.24 -7.06
C MET A 1 7.88 -5.35 -5.96
N THR A 2 8.13 -6.12 -4.90
CA THR A 2 7.13 -6.37 -3.85
C THR A 2 6.61 -5.09 -3.16
N GLY A 3 7.52 -4.17 -2.80
CA GLY A 3 7.13 -2.87 -2.20
C GLY A 3 6.30 -1.96 -3.12
N GLU A 4 6.48 -2.04 -4.44
CA GLU A 4 5.70 -1.23 -5.38
C GLU A 4 4.27 -1.76 -5.50
N LEU A 5 4.10 -3.09 -5.56
CA LEU A 5 2.78 -3.71 -5.61
C LEU A 5 2.01 -3.51 -4.30
N GLN A 6 2.68 -3.59 -3.16
CA GLN A 6 2.11 -3.19 -1.87
C GLN A 6 1.63 -1.73 -1.90
N LEU A 7 2.44 -0.79 -2.42
CA LEU A 7 2.04 0.61 -2.53
C LEU A 7 0.85 0.82 -3.47
N LYS A 8 0.74 0.05 -4.57
CA LYS A 8 -0.43 0.10 -5.45
C LYS A 8 -1.68 -0.50 -4.81
N ALA A 9 -1.54 -1.54 -4.00
CA ALA A 9 -2.63 -2.08 -3.20
C ALA A 9 -3.13 -1.03 -2.18
N PHE A 10 -2.22 -0.33 -1.52
CA PHE A 10 -2.52 0.78 -0.62
C PHE A 10 -3.19 1.95 -1.35
N GLU A 11 -2.66 2.38 -2.50
CA GLU A 11 -3.24 3.45 -3.32
C GLU A 11 -4.66 3.10 -3.79
N LEU A 12 -4.88 1.84 -4.18
CA LEU A 12 -6.18 1.34 -4.61
C LEU A 12 -7.22 1.40 -3.50
N SER A 13 -6.87 1.02 -2.26
CA SER A 13 -7.81 1.08 -1.13
C SER A 13 -8.12 2.52 -0.71
N GLN A 14 -7.18 3.44 -0.85
CA GLN A 14 -7.33 4.86 -0.49
C GLN A 14 -8.12 5.67 -1.52
N THR A 15 -7.85 5.46 -2.81
CA THR A 15 -8.27 6.40 -3.87
C THR A 15 -9.08 5.75 -4.98
N ARG A 16 -9.12 4.41 -5.05
CA ARG A 16 -9.82 3.63 -6.09
C ARG A 16 -9.41 4.01 -7.52
N ARG A 17 -8.16 4.45 -7.71
CA ARG A 17 -7.65 4.88 -9.03
C ARG A 17 -7.52 3.69 -9.99
N PRO A 18 -8.03 3.80 -11.24
CA PRO A 18 -7.95 2.71 -12.23
C PRO A 18 -6.52 2.24 -12.54
N LEU A 19 -5.54 3.16 -12.53
CA LEU A 19 -4.16 2.79 -12.82
C LEU A 19 -3.57 1.86 -11.73
N ALA A 20 -3.98 2.00 -10.47
CA ALA A 20 -3.48 1.15 -9.39
C ALA A 20 -3.88 -0.32 -9.58
N ILE A 21 -5.12 -0.58 -10.02
CA ILE A 21 -5.57 -1.95 -10.31
C ILE A 21 -4.89 -2.54 -11.55
N VAL A 22 -4.67 -1.74 -12.60
CA VAL A 22 -3.95 -2.19 -13.80
C VAL A 22 -2.51 -2.62 -13.44
N LEU A 23 -1.82 -1.84 -12.61
CA LEU A 23 -0.46 -2.15 -12.19
C LEU A 23 -0.38 -3.39 -11.28
N LEU A 24 -1.37 -3.59 -10.39
CA LEU A 24 -1.47 -4.81 -9.59
C LEU A 24 -1.63 -6.04 -10.47
N LEU A 25 -2.52 -6.00 -11.45
CA LEU A 25 -2.73 -7.11 -12.39
C LEU A 25 -1.46 -7.40 -13.20
N GLY A 26 -0.79 -6.37 -13.71
CA GLY A 26 0.47 -6.53 -14.45
C GLY A 26 1.57 -7.16 -13.60
N GLY A 27 1.72 -6.74 -12.34
CA GLY A 27 2.70 -7.32 -11.42
C GLY A 27 2.39 -8.76 -11.02
N LEU A 28 1.12 -9.10 -10.80
CA LEU A 28 0.69 -10.47 -10.50
C LEU A 28 0.91 -11.39 -11.71
N LEU A 29 0.57 -10.94 -12.92
CA LEU A 29 0.85 -11.67 -14.16
C LEU A 29 2.35 -11.88 -14.34
N GLY A 30 3.16 -10.83 -14.16
CA GLY A 30 4.62 -10.94 -14.21
C GLY A 30 5.19 -11.94 -13.19
N ALA A 31 4.67 -11.94 -11.96
CA ALA A 31 5.06 -12.89 -10.93
C ALA A 31 4.64 -14.34 -11.27
N LEU A 32 3.46 -14.53 -11.88
CA LEU A 32 3.00 -15.84 -12.33
C LEU A 32 3.96 -16.45 -13.38
N PHE A 33 4.49 -15.62 -14.29
CA PHE A 33 5.45 -16.08 -15.29
C PHE A 33 6.87 -16.29 -14.74
N SER A 34 7.35 -15.36 -13.92
CA SER A 34 8.76 -15.34 -13.51
C SER A 34 9.05 -16.09 -12.21
N SER A 35 8.09 -16.15 -11.30
CA SER A 35 8.27 -16.70 -9.94
C SER A 35 6.95 -17.23 -9.35
N PRO A 36 6.34 -18.26 -9.97
CA PRO A 36 5.02 -18.78 -9.59
C PRO A 36 4.98 -19.29 -8.13
N LEU A 37 6.08 -19.84 -7.62
CA LEU A 37 6.16 -20.33 -6.23
C LEU A 37 6.05 -19.21 -5.18
N SER A 38 6.42 -17.97 -5.51
CA SER A 38 6.29 -16.83 -4.60
C SER A 38 4.95 -16.09 -4.74
N LEU A 39 4.07 -16.52 -5.66
CA LEU A 39 2.80 -15.82 -5.93
C LEU A 39 1.89 -15.77 -4.70
N ALA A 40 1.83 -16.85 -3.91
CA ALA A 40 1.03 -16.89 -2.70
C ALA A 40 1.49 -15.84 -1.67
N SER A 41 2.79 -15.79 -1.40
CA SER A 41 3.39 -14.78 -0.50
C SER A 41 3.19 -13.35 -1.04
N LEU A 42 3.38 -13.13 -2.35
CA LEU A 42 3.11 -11.83 -2.97
C LEU A 42 1.66 -11.40 -2.79
N TRP A 43 0.71 -12.33 -2.96
CA TRP A 43 -0.71 -12.08 -2.78
C TRP A 43 -1.04 -11.69 -1.33
N GLU A 44 -0.50 -12.42 -0.35
CA GLU A 44 -0.67 -12.09 1.07
C GLU A 44 -0.20 -10.67 1.39
N GLU A 45 0.97 -10.29 0.89
CA GLU A 45 1.51 -8.94 1.09
C GLU A 45 0.65 -7.85 0.43
N ILE A 46 0.09 -8.11 -0.75
CA ILE A 46 -0.87 -7.22 -1.41
C ILE A 46 -2.14 -7.06 -0.56
N VAL A 47 -2.68 -8.15 -0.02
CA VAL A 47 -3.88 -8.13 0.83
C VAL A 47 -3.60 -7.35 2.13
N ILE A 48 -2.44 -7.57 2.75
CA ILE A 48 -2.02 -6.81 3.95
C ILE A 48 -1.96 -5.31 3.62
N ALA A 49 -1.31 -4.93 2.53
CA ALA A 49 -1.17 -3.52 2.17
C ALA A 49 -2.51 -2.86 1.78
N TYR A 50 -3.40 -3.59 1.09
CA TYR A 50 -4.75 -3.13 0.78
C TYR A 50 -5.55 -2.86 2.06
N ASN A 51 -5.58 -3.83 2.97
CA ASN A 51 -6.29 -3.71 4.25
C ASN A 51 -5.68 -2.62 5.13
N PHE A 52 -4.36 -2.50 5.16
CA PHE A 52 -3.68 -1.42 5.84
C PHE A 52 -4.14 -0.06 5.31
N GLY A 53 -4.16 0.15 3.99
CA GLY A 53 -4.68 1.38 3.39
C GLY A 53 -6.17 1.60 3.61
N LYS A 54 -7.00 0.55 3.72
CA LYS A 54 -8.41 0.70 4.05
C LYS A 54 -8.63 1.24 5.47
N ASN A 55 -7.72 0.92 6.38
CA ASN A 55 -7.83 1.25 7.81
C ASN A 55 -7.07 2.52 8.21
N THR A 56 -6.26 3.11 7.32
CA THR A 56 -5.56 4.38 7.55
C THR A 56 -6.37 5.58 7.07
N ARG A 57 -6.11 6.76 7.65
CA ARG A 57 -6.73 8.00 7.17
C ARG A 57 -6.20 8.38 5.79
N PRO A 58 -6.97 9.14 4.96
CA PRO A 58 -6.57 9.50 3.62
C PRO A 58 -5.22 10.24 3.54
N PHE A 59 -4.25 9.67 2.82
CA PHE A 59 -2.92 10.27 2.62
C PHE A 59 -2.95 11.47 1.69
N LEU A 60 -3.81 11.46 0.65
CA LEU A 60 -3.94 12.58 -0.29
C LEU A 60 -4.73 13.76 0.28
N ALA A 61 -5.31 13.63 1.47
CA ALA A 61 -5.98 14.74 2.15
C ALA A 61 -5.01 15.60 2.99
N GLN A 62 -3.75 15.18 3.14
CA GLN A 62 -2.77 15.90 3.96
C GLN A 62 -2.01 16.95 3.13
N LYS A 63 -1.82 18.14 3.71
CA LYS A 63 -0.93 19.17 3.19
C LYS A 63 0.50 18.92 3.68
N TRP A 64 1.16 17.95 3.06
CA TRP A 64 2.50 17.50 3.45
C TRP A 64 3.53 18.63 3.50
N GLU A 65 3.40 19.58 2.57
CA GLU A 65 4.29 20.73 2.43
C GLU A 65 4.28 21.68 3.62
N LEU A 66 3.22 21.68 4.44
CA LEU A 66 3.08 22.58 5.59
C LEU A 66 3.57 21.97 6.90
N ALA A 67 3.94 20.69 6.91
CA ALA A 67 4.19 19.94 8.14
C ALA A 67 5.44 19.05 8.05
N TRP A 68 6.48 19.55 7.38
CA TRP A 68 7.81 18.91 7.33
C TRP A 68 8.47 18.78 8.70
N GLU A 69 8.25 19.76 9.60
CA GLU A 69 8.79 19.73 10.97
C GLU A 69 8.06 18.72 11.88
N LYS A 70 6.91 18.20 11.45
CA LYS A 70 6.14 17.22 12.24
C LYS A 70 6.85 15.88 12.21
N SER A 71 7.08 15.31 13.39
CA SER A 71 7.74 14.01 13.48
C SER A 71 6.93 12.88 12.84
N LEU A 72 7.63 11.86 12.33
CA LEU A 72 7.00 10.68 11.75
C LEU A 72 6.10 9.94 12.76
N LEU A 73 6.43 9.99 14.06
CA LEU A 73 5.60 9.38 15.10
C LEU A 73 4.22 10.03 15.16
N VAL A 74 4.17 11.37 15.14
CA VAL A 74 2.92 12.12 15.16
C VAL A 74 2.13 11.86 13.87
N TRP A 75 2.79 11.84 12.71
CA TRP A 75 2.14 11.48 11.45
C TRP A 75 1.51 10.09 11.48
N ARG A 76 2.24 9.09 11.98
CA ARG A 76 1.73 7.72 12.08
C ARG A 76 0.48 7.65 12.98
N GLN A 77 0.48 8.36 14.09
CA GLN A 77 -0.69 8.44 14.97
C GLN A 77 -1.87 9.13 14.29
N GLU A 78 -1.64 10.28 13.66
CA GLU A 78 -2.68 11.03 12.96
C GLU A 78 -3.27 10.27 11.78
N LEU A 79 -2.47 9.49 11.07
CA LEU A 79 -2.90 8.70 9.91
C LEU A 79 -3.47 7.33 10.31
N ALA A 80 -3.56 7.04 11.61
CA ALA A 80 -3.98 5.74 12.13
C ALA A 80 -3.13 4.57 11.56
N ILE A 81 -1.83 4.82 11.37
CA ILE A 81 -0.87 3.79 10.96
C ILE A 81 -0.58 2.91 12.17
N VAL A 82 -1.37 1.85 12.32
CA VAL A 82 -1.13 0.80 13.31
C VAL A 82 -0.15 -0.20 12.70
N SER A 83 1.05 -0.31 13.26
CA SER A 83 1.97 -1.38 12.90
C SER A 83 1.38 -2.70 13.38
N SER A 84 0.90 -3.54 12.45
CA SER A 84 0.65 -4.94 12.78
C SER A 84 1.99 -5.59 13.06
N LYS A 85 2.38 -5.71 14.34
CA LYS A 85 3.40 -6.67 14.74
C LYS A 85 2.79 -8.05 14.54
N ASN A 86 3.17 -8.71 13.46
CA ASN A 86 3.28 -10.16 13.43
C ASN A 86 4.77 -10.48 13.39
#